data_AF-A0A1H9H179-F1
#
_entry.id   AF-A0A1H9H179-F1
#
_cell.length_a   1.000
_cell.length_b   1.000
_cell.length_c   1.000
_cell.angle_alpha   90.00
_cell.angle_beta   90.00
_cell.angle_gamma   90.00
#
_symmetry.space_group_name_H-M   'P 1'
#
loop_
_entity.id
_entity.type
_entity.pdbx_description
1 polymer ?
#
loop_
_entity_poly.entity_id
_entity_poly.type
_entity_poly.pdbx_seq_one_letter_code
_entity_poly.pdbx_strand_id
1 'polypeptide(L)'
;MNSSEKIKIIRQLSKKTQTEFGESLGVSKATISNLETERVPIPGYIVLLLKLLYNIDPEWLQDDTQSDFEKRFYDKNVKSKSDISPDLLNKFNSLQYPYKQLIAKAIEECYVVQTEQGEQIMIEKEKEQ
;
A
#
# COMPACT_ATOMS: atom_id res chain seq x y z
N MET A 1 20.58 6.64 7.56
CA MET A 1 19.57 7.20 6.63
C MET A 1 18.29 7.25 7.43
N ASN A 2 17.74 8.44 7.65
CA ASN A 2 16.57 8.57 8.51
C ASN A 2 15.28 8.15 7.80
N SER A 3 14.20 8.00 8.55
CA SER A 3 12.89 7.60 8.01
C SER A 3 12.36 8.56 6.92
N SER A 4 12.63 9.85 7.03
CA SER A 4 12.19 10.87 6.06
C SER A 4 12.92 10.78 4.72
N GLU A 5 14.23 10.52 4.75
CA GLU A 5 15.04 10.21 3.57
C GLU A 5 14.56 8.94 2.88
N LYS A 6 14.20 7.91 3.66
CA LYS A 6 13.63 6.66 3.13
C LYS A 6 12.31 6.87 2.42
N ILE A 7 11.40 7.69 2.95
CA ILE A 7 10.15 8.07 2.26
C ILE A 7 10.44 8.72 0.91
N LYS A 8 11.39 9.66 0.86
CA LYS A 8 11.79 10.32 -0.37
C LYS A 8 12.31 9.33 -1.41
N ILE A 9 13.11 8.36 -0.98
CA ILE A 9 13.65 7.31 -1.86
C ILE A 9 12.54 6.40 -2.39
N ILE A 10 11.62 5.95 -1.54
CA ILE A 10 10.46 5.15 -1.93
C ILE A 10 9.67 5.85 -3.06
N ARG A 11 9.41 7.15 -2.88
CA ARG A 11 8.73 7.96 -3.91
C ARG A 11 9.53 8.03 -5.21
N GLN A 12 10.82 8.34 -5.13
CA GLN A 12 11.68 8.50 -6.32
C GLN A 12 11.76 7.20 -7.14
N LEU A 13 11.85 6.05 -6.46
CA LEU A 13 11.89 4.75 -7.13
C LEU A 13 10.55 4.34 -7.73
N SER A 14 9.46 4.80 -7.11
CA SER A 14 8.12 4.70 -7.68
C SER A 14 7.92 5.65 -8.87
N LYS A 15 8.93 6.47 -9.21
CA LYS A 15 8.92 7.48 -10.29
C LYS A 15 7.77 8.48 -10.17
N LYS A 16 7.39 8.81 -8.93
CA LYS A 16 6.28 9.73 -8.64
C LYS A 16 6.79 11.11 -8.20
N THR A 17 6.08 12.14 -8.63
CA THR A 17 6.16 13.48 -8.05
C THR A 17 5.62 13.47 -6.61
N GLN A 18 5.92 14.50 -5.82
CA GLN A 18 5.37 14.62 -4.46
C GLN A 18 3.84 14.71 -4.45
N THR A 19 3.23 15.25 -5.52
CA THR A 19 1.78 15.31 -5.68
C THR A 19 1.20 13.91 -5.87
N GLU A 20 1.67 13.16 -6.87
CA GLU A 20 1.16 11.82 -7.20
C GLU A 20 1.40 10.81 -6.06
N PHE A 21 2.48 10.99 -5.30
CA PHE A 21 2.76 10.17 -4.12
C PHE A 21 1.91 10.57 -2.91
N GLY A 22 1.54 11.85 -2.79
CA GLY A 22 0.57 12.30 -1.80
C GLY A 22 -0.81 11.73 -2.09
N GLU A 23 -1.24 11.80 -3.35
CA GLU A 23 -2.54 11.28 -3.81
C GLU A 23 -2.68 9.78 -3.53
N SER A 24 -1.65 8.96 -3.79
CA SER A 24 -1.70 7.53 -3.47
C SER A 24 -1.79 7.22 -1.97
N LEU A 25 -1.33 8.14 -1.12
CA LEU A 25 -1.38 8.04 0.34
C LEU A 25 -2.56 8.81 0.95
N GLY A 26 -3.41 9.44 0.13
CA GLY A 26 -4.55 10.25 0.59
C GLY A 26 -4.16 11.55 1.31
N VAL A 27 -3.00 12.13 0.98
CA VAL A 27 -2.49 13.38 1.59
C VAL A 27 -2.05 14.40 0.56
N SER A 28 -1.89 15.67 0.97
CA SER A 28 -1.45 16.74 0.08
C SER A 28 0.05 16.67 -0.24
N LYS A 29 0.45 17.26 -1.37
CA LYS A 29 1.86 17.51 -1.73
C LYS A 29 2.65 18.18 -0.58
N ALA A 30 2.04 19.15 0.10
CA ALA A 30 2.66 19.86 1.21
C ALA A 30 2.96 18.92 2.39
N THR A 31 2.07 17.96 2.66
CA THR A 31 2.28 16.93 3.67
C THR A 31 3.48 16.05 3.32
N ILE A 32 3.58 15.59 2.07
CA ILE A 32 4.74 14.83 1.59
C ILE A 32 6.04 15.63 1.73
N SER A 33 6.04 16.90 1.36
CA SER A 33 7.22 17.77 1.52
C SER A 33 7.65 17.87 2.99
N ASN A 34 6.71 18.06 3.92
CA ASN A 34 7.01 18.12 5.35
C ASN A 34 7.53 16.79 5.90
N LEU A 35 6.98 15.66 5.42
CA LEU A 35 7.45 14.33 5.79
C LEU A 35 8.87 14.07 5.29
N GLU A 36 9.18 14.41 4.03
CA GLU A 36 10.51 14.21 3.42
C GLU A 36 11.59 15.14 3.98
N THR A 37 11.20 16.18 4.72
CA THR A 37 12.11 17.19 5.30
C THR A 37 12.15 17.16 6.82
N GLU A 38 11.62 16.10 7.45
CA GLU A 38 11.56 15.92 8.91
C GLU A 38 10.83 17.04 9.68
N ARG A 39 10.08 17.91 8.98
CA ARG A 39 9.33 19.01 9.63
C ARG A 39 8.17 18.49 10.47
N VAL A 40 7.64 17.33 10.13
CA VAL A 40 6.58 16.65 10.87
C VAL A 40 6.94 15.19 11.08
N PRO A 41 6.59 14.59 12.23
CA PRO A 41 6.79 13.16 12.46
C PRO A 41 5.94 12.34 11.49
N ILE A 42 6.42 11.15 11.14
CA ILE A 42 5.71 10.22 10.24
C ILE A 42 4.56 9.57 11.02
N PRO A 43 3.29 9.82 10.65
CA PRO A 43 2.15 9.21 11.34
C PRO A 43 2.10 7.70 11.10
N GLY A 44 1.61 6.94 12.09
CA GLY A 44 1.49 5.47 11.96
C GLY A 44 0.66 5.00 10.78
N TYR A 45 -0.36 5.77 10.36
CA TYR A 45 -1.16 5.42 9.18
C TYR A 45 -0.35 5.54 7.87
N ILE A 46 0.63 6.45 7.79
CA ILE A 46 1.53 6.54 6.63
C ILE A 46 2.42 5.30 6.58
N VAL A 47 2.95 4.85 7.72
CA VAL A 47 3.74 3.60 7.80
C VAL A 47 2.91 2.41 7.32
N LEU A 48 1.65 2.32 7.74
CA LEU A 48 0.72 1.28 7.29
C LEU A 48 0.48 1.35 5.78
N LEU A 49 0.22 2.54 5.22
CA LEU A 49 -0.01 2.71 3.79
C LEU A 49 1.24 2.39 2.96
N LEU A 50 2.43 2.76 3.44
CA LEU A 50 3.70 2.40 2.79
C LEU A 50 3.89 0.88 2.75
N LYS A 51 3.54 0.19 3.83
CA LYS A 51 3.51 -1.27 3.85
C LYS A 51 2.54 -1.86 2.84
N LEU A 52 1.31 -1.36 2.79
CA LEU A 52 0.25 -1.91 1.94
C LEU A 52 0.45 -1.62 0.44
N LEU A 53 0.87 -0.40 0.10
CA LEU A 53 0.91 0.08 -1.29
C LEU A 53 2.28 -0.08 -1.94
N TYR A 54 3.34 -0.08 -1.14
CA TYR A 54 4.73 -0.08 -1.62
C TYR A 54 5.53 -1.28 -1.09
N ASN A 55 4.87 -2.20 -0.38
CA ASN A 55 5.48 -3.36 0.25
C ASN A 55 6.67 -2.99 1.15
N ILE A 56 6.59 -1.89 1.89
CA ILE A 56 7.70 -1.43 2.74
C ILE A 56 7.64 -2.08 4.12
N ASP A 57 8.79 -2.60 4.57
CA ASP A 57 8.98 -3.12 5.92
C ASP A 57 9.01 -1.96 6.93
N PRO A 58 8.07 -1.90 7.89
CA PRO A 58 8.06 -0.87 8.92
C PRO A 58 9.33 -0.82 9.76
N GLU A 59 9.95 -1.98 10.04
CA GLU A 59 11.18 -2.05 10.83
C GLU A 59 12.34 -1.39 10.07
N TRP A 60 12.50 -1.72 8.78
CA TRP A 60 13.45 -1.05 7.91
C TRP A 60 13.20 0.45 7.82
N LEU A 61 11.94 0.88 7.70
CA LEU A 61 11.61 2.30 7.59
C LEU A 61 12.06 3.08 8.83
N GLN A 62 11.81 2.55 10.03
CA GLN A 62 12.02 3.24 11.31
C GLN A 62 13.44 3.09 11.87
N ASP A 63 14.22 2.11 11.43
CA ASP A 63 15.60 1.90 11.91
C ASP A 63 16.60 2.78 11.15
N ASP A 64 16.97 3.93 11.73
CA ASP A 64 17.91 4.88 11.12
C ASP A 64 19.34 4.32 10.89
N THR A 65 19.67 3.20 11.56
CA THR A 65 20.94 2.47 11.36
C THR A 65 20.88 1.53 10.16
N GLN A 66 19.68 1.20 9.70
CA GLN A 66 19.48 0.34 8.54
C GLN A 66 19.53 1.15 7.24
N SER A 67 20.59 0.93 6.46
CA SER A 67 20.78 1.51 5.13
C SER A 67 20.69 0.51 4.00
N ASP A 68 20.60 -0.79 4.30
CA ASP A 68 20.52 -1.84 3.29
C ASP A 68 19.17 -1.77 2.59
N PHE A 69 19.19 -1.28 1.36
CA PHE A 69 17.99 -1.01 0.61
C PHE A 69 17.22 -2.30 0.26
N GLU A 70 17.90 -3.44 0.13
CA GLU A 70 17.26 -4.71 -0.22
C GLU A 70 16.38 -5.26 0.92
N LYS A 71 16.62 -4.80 2.15
CA LYS A 71 15.79 -5.14 3.32
C LYS A 71 14.52 -4.30 3.45
N ARG A 72 14.31 -3.31 2.57
CA ARG A 72 13.13 -2.43 2.62
C ARG A 72 11.82 -3.15 2.40
N PHE A 73 11.84 -4.32 1.79
CA PHE A 73 10.61 -5.00 1.40
C PHE A 73 10.05 -5.82 2.55
N TYR A 74 8.76 -5.66 2.80
CA TYR A 74 8.00 -6.52 3.68
C TYR A 74 7.84 -7.89 2.98
N ASP A 75 8.68 -8.83 3.40
CA ASP A 75 8.74 -10.26 3.06
C ASP A 75 9.87 -10.73 2.10
N LYS A 76 10.51 -11.80 2.59
CA LYS A 76 11.66 -12.57 2.11
C LYS A 76 11.22 -13.74 1.20
N ASN A 77 9.92 -13.93 0.94
CA ASN A 77 9.37 -15.00 0.11
C ASN A 77 8.21 -14.56 -0.83
N VAL A 78 8.36 -13.44 -1.56
CA VAL A 78 7.53 -13.18 -2.76
C VAL A 78 7.99 -14.09 -3.91
N LYS A 79 7.82 -15.40 -3.73
CA LYS A 79 8.04 -16.45 -4.74
C LYS A 79 6.81 -17.33 -4.84
N SER A 80 5.68 -16.76 -5.24
CA SER A 80 4.77 -17.46 -6.13
C SER A 80 3.79 -16.45 -6.72
N LYS A 81 3.75 -16.40 -8.05
CA LYS A 81 2.81 -15.58 -8.81
C LYS A 81 1.41 -16.21 -8.82
N SER A 82 1.16 -17.31 -8.09
CA SER A 82 -0.03 -18.14 -8.26
C SER A 82 -0.82 -18.55 -7.00
N ASP A 83 -0.31 -18.40 -5.78
CA ASP A 83 -0.96 -19.05 -4.61
C ASP A 83 -1.15 -18.14 -3.39
N ILE A 84 -2.34 -18.23 -2.79
CA ILE A 84 -2.61 -17.69 -1.44
C ILE A 84 -1.64 -18.37 -0.47
N SER A 85 -0.83 -17.59 0.25
CA SER A 85 0.10 -18.19 1.20
C SER A 85 -0.66 -18.98 2.28
N PRO A 86 -0.16 -20.15 2.72
CA PRO A 86 -0.82 -20.94 3.76
C PRO A 86 -1.07 -20.13 5.05
N ASP A 87 -0.17 -19.22 5.39
CA ASP A 87 -0.33 -18.30 6.51
C ASP A 87 -1.51 -17.33 6.32
N LEU A 88 -1.66 -16.76 5.13
CA LEU A 88 -2.80 -15.89 4.80
C LEU A 88 -4.13 -16.66 4.85
N LEU A 89 -4.16 -17.88 4.33
CA LEU A 89 -5.34 -18.75 4.41
C LEU A 89 -5.72 -19.05 5.87
N ASN A 90 -4.74 -19.39 6.71
CA ASN A 90 -4.97 -19.63 8.13
C ASN A 90 -5.49 -18.38 8.85
N LYS A 91 -4.90 -17.20 8.56
CA LYS A 91 -5.37 -15.91 9.09
C LYS A 91 -6.80 -15.64 8.67
N PHE A 92 -7.12 -15.79 7.38
CA PHE A 92 -8.48 -15.61 6.88
C PHE A 92 -9.48 -16.53 7.58
N ASN A 93 -9.15 -17.82 7.73
CA ASN A 93 -9.98 -18.80 8.41
C ASN A 93 -10.21 -18.47 9.90
N SER A 94 -9.27 -17.77 10.54
CA SER A 94 -9.38 -17.35 11.94
C SER A 94 -10.24 -16.09 12.17
N LEU A 95 -10.60 -15.35 11.12
CA LEU A 95 -11.37 -14.10 11.25
C LEU A 95 -12.83 -14.35 11.71
N GLN A 96 -13.37 -13.37 12.44
CA GLN A 96 -14.79 -13.32 12.75
C GLN A 96 -15.63 -13.11 11.48
N TYR A 97 -16.86 -13.60 11.48
CA TYR A 97 -17.74 -13.62 10.31
C TYR A 97 -17.88 -12.25 9.60
N PRO A 98 -18.07 -11.11 10.30
CA PRO A 98 -18.20 -9.82 9.63
C PRO A 98 -16.96 -9.43 8.80
N TYR A 99 -15.76 -9.71 9.30
CA TYR A 99 -14.51 -9.41 8.58
C TYR A 99 -14.29 -10.37 7.41
N LYS A 100 -14.66 -11.66 7.56
CA LYS A 100 -14.63 -12.62 6.45
C LYS A 100 -15.52 -12.16 5.30
N GLN A 101 -16.75 -11.73 5.60
CA GLN A 101 -17.68 -11.21 4.60
C GLN A 101 -17.13 -9.97 3.89
N LEU A 102 -16.54 -9.03 4.65
CA LEU A 102 -15.93 -7.84 4.06
C LEU A 102 -14.82 -8.19 3.08
N ILE A 103 -13.89 -9.08 3.47
CA ILE A 103 -12.78 -9.50 2.62
C ILE A 103 -13.29 -10.27 1.41
N ALA A 104 -14.24 -11.19 1.58
CA ALA A 104 -14.85 -11.93 0.48
C ALA A 104 -15.49 -10.97 -0.54
N LYS A 105 -16.27 -9.99 -0.06
CA LYS A 105 -16.85 -8.96 -0.92
C LYS A 105 -15.77 -8.16 -1.65
N ALA A 106 -14.72 -7.74 -0.95
CA ALA A 106 -13.63 -6.99 -1.58
C ALA A 106 -12.95 -7.77 -2.71
N ILE A 107 -12.74 -9.09 -2.52
CA ILE A 107 -12.19 -9.96 -3.57
C ILE A 107 -13.13 -10.02 -4.78
N GLU A 108 -14.43 -10.19 -4.57
CA GLU A 108 -15.43 -10.19 -5.64
C GLU A 108 -15.45 -8.86 -6.41
N GLU A 109 -15.46 -7.72 -5.72
CA GLU A 109 -15.43 -6.39 -6.36
C GLU A 109 -14.14 -6.20 -7.17
N CYS A 110 -12.99 -6.63 -6.65
CA CYS A 110 -11.73 -6.61 -7.39
C CYS A 110 -11.78 -7.49 -8.64
N TYR A 111 -12.42 -8.67 -8.56
CA TYR A 111 -12.60 -9.57 -9.70
C TYR A 111 -13.49 -8.95 -10.78
N VAL A 112 -14.61 -8.33 -10.39
CA VAL A 112 -15.50 -7.60 -11.32
C VAL A 112 -14.74 -6.48 -12.03
N VAL A 113 -13.97 -5.66 -11.30
CA VAL A 113 -13.17 -4.57 -11.90
C VAL A 113 -12.11 -5.09 -12.86
N GLN A 114 -11.52 -6.26 -12.58
CA GLN A 114 -10.48 -6.86 -13.41
C GLN A 114 -11.02 -7.47 -14.72
N THR A 115 -12.28 -7.88 -14.75
CA THR A 115 -12.91 -8.51 -15.93
C THR A 115 -13.69 -7.46 -16.74
N GLU A 116 -13.79 -7.62 -18.07
CA GLU A 116 -14.39 -6.63 -19.01
C GLU A 116 -15.83 -6.18 -18.67
N GLN A 117 -16.54 -6.91 -17.81
CA GLN A 117 -17.86 -6.51 -17.28
C GLN A 117 -17.78 -5.28 -16.36
N GLY A 118 -16.64 -5.02 -15.70
CA GLY A 118 -16.44 -3.85 -14.85
C GLY A 118 -16.32 -2.52 -15.62
N GLU A 119 -15.68 -2.51 -16.79
CA GLU A 119 -15.56 -1.29 -17.62
C GLU A 119 -16.93 -0.84 -18.16
N GLN A 120 -17.79 -1.78 -18.59
CA GLN A 120 -19.11 -1.44 -19.12
C GLN A 120 -20.07 -0.91 -18.03
N ILE A 121 -20.07 -1.51 -16.83
CA ILE A 121 -20.96 -1.10 -15.72
C ILE A 121 -20.59 0.29 -15.17
N MET A 122 -19.30 0.64 -15.13
CA MET A 122 -18.85 1.97 -14.69
C MET A 122 -19.21 3.06 -15.71
N ILE A 123 -19.08 2.77 -17.01
CA ILE A 123 -19.47 3.68 -18.10
C ILE A 123 -21.00 3.89 -18.14
N GLU A 124 -21.79 2.88 -17.80
CA GLU A 124 -23.26 2.99 -17.76
C GLU A 124 -23.75 3.81 -16.56
N LYS A 125 -23.16 3.62 -15.37
CA LYS A 125 -23.52 4.40 -14.17
C LYS A 125 -23.15 5.87 -14.24
N GLU A 126 -22.10 6.23 -14.98
CA GLU A 126 -21.72 7.63 -15.23
C GLU A 126 -22.62 8.33 -16.27
N LYS A 127 -23.34 7.58 -17.12
CA LYS A 127 -24.30 8.13 -18.09
C LYS A 127 -25.69 8.39 -17.50
N GLU A 128 -25.97 7.86 -16.31
CA GLU A 128 -27.23 8.02 -15.59
C GLU A 128 -27.21 9.16 -14.53
N GLN A 129 -26.09 9.87 -14.40
CA GLN A 129 -25.97 11.11 -13.61
C GLN A 129 -25.97 12.35 -14.51
#